data_AF-A0AAW2HWF6-F1
#
_entry.id   AF-A0AAW2HWF6-F1
#
_cell.length_a   1.000
_cell.length_b   1.000
_cell.length_c   1.000
_cell.angle_alpha   90.00
_cell.angle_beta   90.00
_cell.angle_gamma   90.00
#
_symmetry.space_group_name_H-M   'P 1'
#
loop_
_entity.id
_entity.type
_entity.pdbx_description
1 polymer ?
#
loop_
_entity_poly.entity_id
_entity_poly.type
_entity_poly.pdbx_seq_one_letter_code
_entity_poly.pdbx_strand_id
1 'polypeptide(L)'
;MFGNKGACSACGQTIPPSEFVMRAGHHVFHLKCFVCSKCGTQLVQGDRYYLLAGSLVCEQDWHKLLKSTGVAGAGGTATVRKGKVGRPRRSRD
;
A
#
# COMPACT_ATOMS: atom_id res chain seq x y z
N MET A 1 15.54 15.76 -19.86
CA MET A 1 15.60 15.32 -18.44
C MET A 1 14.24 14.75 -18.02
N PHE A 2 14.00 13.45 -18.18
CA PHE A 2 12.74 12.83 -17.75
C PHE A 2 13.00 11.84 -16.62
N GLY A 3 13.39 12.37 -15.46
CA GLY A 3 13.32 11.60 -14.21
C GLY A 3 11.85 11.38 -13.90
N ASN A 4 11.42 10.12 -13.99
CA ASN A 4 10.07 9.64 -13.71
C ASN A 4 9.72 9.98 -12.25
N LYS A 5 9.17 11.18 -12.03
CA LYS A 5 8.79 11.69 -10.72
C LYS A 5 7.60 10.87 -10.24
N GLY A 6 7.87 9.80 -9.49
CA GLY A 6 6.82 9.00 -8.87
C GLY A 6 5.96 9.91 -8.01
N ALA A 7 4.70 10.11 -8.38
CA ALA A 7 3.74 10.82 -7.54
C ALA A 7 3.15 9.84 -6.53
N CYS A 8 2.89 10.33 -5.32
CA CYS A 8 2.26 9.54 -4.27
C CYS A 8 0.82 9.23 -4.66
N SER A 9 0.45 7.95 -4.79
CA SER A 9 -0.92 7.56 -5.13
C SER A 9 -1.93 7.81 -3.99
N ALA A 10 -1.46 8.07 -2.77
CA ALA A 10 -2.34 8.38 -1.63
C ALA A 10 -2.63 9.88 -1.47
N CYS A 11 -1.64 10.76 -1.67
CA CYS A 11 -1.81 12.21 -1.50
C CYS A 11 -1.70 13.02 -2.80
N GLY A 12 -1.37 12.38 -3.93
CA GLY A 12 -1.19 13.04 -5.23
C GLY A 12 0.05 13.93 -5.33
N GLN A 13 0.82 14.10 -4.26
CA GLN A 13 2.00 14.96 -4.23
C GLN A 13 3.19 14.31 -4.95
N THR A 14 4.04 15.16 -5.53
CA THR A 14 5.28 14.72 -6.18
C THR A 14 6.25 14.23 -5.11
N ILE A 15 6.76 13.00 -5.26
CA ILE A 15 7.74 12.46 -4.31
C ILE A 15 9.13 12.98 -4.69
N PRO A 16 9.83 13.71 -3.81
CA PRO A 16 11.17 14.17 -4.09
C PRO A 16 12.16 12.99 -4.16
N PRO A 17 13.20 13.07 -5.01
CA PRO A 17 14.17 11.99 -5.22
C PRO A 17 15.09 11.75 -4.01
N SER A 18 15.07 12.64 -3.02
CA SER A 18 15.75 12.51 -1.73
C SER A 18 14.93 11.73 -0.71
N GLU A 19 13.62 11.58 -0.92
CA GLU A 19 12.72 10.95 0.04
C GLU A 19 12.60 9.44 -0.22
N PHE A 20 12.34 8.74 0.87
CA PHE A 20 12.12 7.30 0.88
C PHE A 20 10.67 6.99 0.55
N VAL A 21 10.48 6.00 -0.34
CA VAL A 21 9.15 5.61 -0.80
C VAL A 21 8.88 4.15 -0.56
N MET A 22 7.59 3.86 -0.37
CA MET A 22 7.06 2.51 -0.39
C MET A 22 6.45 2.26 -1.76
N ARG A 23 6.87 1.16 -2.42
CA ARG A 23 6.23 0.67 -3.64
C ARG A 23 5.32 -0.50 -3.32
N ALA A 24 4.06 -0.39 -3.70
CA ALA A 24 3.08 -1.47 -3.61
C ALA A 24 2.52 -1.75 -5.01
N GLY A 25 3.00 -2.83 -5.64
CA GLY A 25 2.67 -3.13 -7.02
C GLY A 25 3.15 -2.05 -7.97
N HIS A 26 2.23 -1.39 -8.68
CA HIS A 26 2.52 -0.29 -9.60
C HIS A 26 2.38 1.10 -8.97
N HIS A 27 1.96 1.18 -7.69
CA HIS A 27 1.75 2.43 -6.99
C HIS A 27 2.93 2.78 -6.10
N VAL A 28 3.22 4.08 -6.00
CA VAL A 28 4.27 4.63 -5.15
C VAL A 28 3.61 5.48 -4.08
N PHE A 29 4.10 5.38 -2.86
CA PHE A 29 3.58 6.10 -1.71
C PHE A 29 4.72 6.65 -0.88
N HIS A 30 4.52 7.81 -0.25
CA HIS A 30 5.42 8.25 0.82
C HIS A 30 5.38 7.28 1.98
N LEU A 31 6.48 7.18 2.73
CA LEU A 31 6.53 6.44 4.01
C LEU A 31 5.40 6.85 4.97
N LYS A 32 5.06 8.15 5.01
CA LYS A 32 3.99 8.69 5.84
C LYS A 32 2.59 8.45 5.28
N CYS A 33 2.47 8.31 3.96
CA CYS A 33 1.18 8.07 3.31
C CYS A 33 0.87 6.57 3.14
N PHE A 34 1.79 5.69 3.54
CA PHE A 34 1.59 4.24 3.52
C PHE A 34 0.72 3.82 4.71
N VAL A 35 -0.56 4.20 4.66
CA VAL A 35 -1.56 4.01 5.71
C VAL A 35 -2.74 3.20 5.18
N CYS A 36 -3.44 2.50 6.07
CA CYS A 36 -4.69 1.84 5.74
C CYS A 36 -5.76 2.86 5.36
N SER A 37 -6.38 2.72 4.20
CA SER A 37 -7.47 3.60 3.75
C SER A 37 -8.77 3.43 4.55
N LYS A 38 -8.88 2.39 5.40
CA LYS A 38 -10.07 2.11 6.21
C LYS A 38 -9.96 2.69 7.62
N CYS A 39 -8.89 2.35 8.34
CA CYS A 39 -8.66 2.85 9.70
C CYS A 39 -7.65 4.01 9.80
N GLY A 40 -6.89 4.31 8.75
CA GLY A 40 -5.81 5.31 8.79
C GLY A 40 -4.52 4.82 9.44
N THR A 41 -4.45 3.55 9.88
CA THR A 41 -3.26 3.01 10.55
C THR A 41 -2.06 2.97 9.62
N GLN A 42 -0.93 3.49 10.08
CA GLN A 42 0.34 3.44 9.34
C GLN A 42 0.88 2.02 9.28
N LEU A 43 1.15 1.55 8.06
CA LEU A 43 1.70 0.22 7.81
C LEU A 43 3.23 0.32 7.84
N VAL A 44 3.86 -0.25 8.86
CA VAL A 44 5.31 -0.16 9.04
C VAL A 44 6.03 -1.38 8.47
N GLN A 45 7.36 -1.29 8.35
CA GLN A 45 8.17 -2.40 7.86
C GLN A 45 7.94 -3.65 8.71
N GLY A 46 7.64 -4.77 8.03
CA GLY A 46 7.29 -6.03 8.69
C GLY A 46 5.79 -6.30 8.79
N ASP A 47 4.95 -5.26 8.71
CA ASP A 47 3.50 -5.43 8.70
C ASP A 47 3.01 -6.04 7.38
N ARG A 48 1.85 -6.68 7.49
CA ARG A 48 1.13 -7.22 6.34
C ARG A 48 0.09 -6.24 5.88
N TYR A 49 0.11 -5.96 4.59
CA TYR A 49 -0.88 -5.12 3.94
C TYR A 49 -1.51 -5.83 2.74
N TYR A 50 -2.69 -5.35 2.39
CA TYR A 50 -3.52 -5.85 1.33
C TYR A 50 -3.82 -4.69 0.39
N LEU A 51 -3.39 -4.80 -0.88
CA LEU A 51 -3.65 -3.78 -1.89
C LEU A 51 -4.92 -4.14 -2.68
N LEU A 52 -5.96 -3.32 -2.54
CA LEU A 52 -7.25 -3.46 -3.22
C LEU A 52 -7.43 -2.31 -4.21
N ALA A 53 -7.26 -2.57 -5.50
CA ALA A 53 -7.46 -1.58 -6.57
C ALA A 53 -6.72 -0.23 -6.34
N GLY A 54 -5.53 -0.28 -5.73
CA GLY A 54 -4.72 0.90 -5.39
C GLY A 54 -4.88 1.40 -3.95
N SER A 55 -5.86 0.89 -3.20
CA SER A 55 -6.09 1.21 -1.79
C SER A 55 -5.38 0.23 -0.86
N LEU A 56 -4.60 0.74 0.09
CA LEU A 56 -3.92 -0.06 1.11
C LEU A 56 -4.89 -0.39 2.24
N VAL A 57 -4.93 -1.65 2.66
CA VAL A 57 -5.76 -2.13 3.76
C VAL A 57 -4.89 -2.97 4.71
N CYS A 58 -5.01 -2.74 6.02
CA CYS A 58 -4.29 -3.52 7.02
C CYS A 58 -4.90 -4.92 7.19
N GLU A 59 -4.14 -5.87 7.75
CA GLU A 59 -4.64 -7.24 8.01
C GLU A 59 -5.91 -7.26 8.87
N GLN A 60 -6.01 -6.35 9.85
CA GLN A 60 -7.17 -6.26 10.73
C GLN A 60 -8.44 -5.88 9.98
N ASP A 61 -8.43 -4.78 9.23
CA ASP A 61 -9.59 -4.34 8.45
C ASP A 61 -9.90 -5.32 7.33
N TRP A 62 -8.87 -5.92 6.72
CA TRP A 62 -9.04 -6.97 5.74
C TRP A 62 -9.85 -8.14 6.32
N HIS A 63 -9.49 -8.64 7.50
CA HIS A 63 -10.27 -9.68 8.19
C HIS A 63 -11.69 -9.25 8.54
N LYS A 64 -11.93 -7.96 8.85
CA LYS A 64 -13.29 -7.44 9.08
C LYS A 64 -14.09 -7.41 7.78
N LEU A 65 -13.51 -6.90 6.69
CA LEU A 65 -14.09 -6.87 5.35
C LEU A 65 -14.46 -8.27 4.85
N LEU A 66 -13.63 -9.28 5.14
CA LEU A 66 -13.89 -10.69 4.83
C LEU A 66 -15.11 -11.26 5.57
N LYS A 67 -15.39 -10.77 6.78
CA LYS A 67 -16.53 -11.21 7.59
C LYS A 67 -17.80 -10.43 7.27
N SER A 68 -17.68 -9.12 7.00
CA SER A 68 -18.80 -8.22 6.77
C SER A 68 -19.36 -8.28 5.36
N THR A 69 -18.48 -8.42 4.37
CA THR A 69 -18.89 -8.71 2.99
C THR A 69 -18.87 -10.22 2.92
N GLY A 70 -19.99 -10.87 2.61
CA GLY A 70 -20.13 -12.32 2.53
C GLY A 70 -19.28 -12.98 1.43
N VAL A 71 -17.99 -12.70 1.37
CA VAL A 71 -16.95 -13.51 0.72
C VAL A 71 -16.61 -14.70 1.63
N ALA A 72 -17.63 -15.28 2.26
CA ALA A 72 -17.57 -16.49 3.05
C ALA A 72 -17.33 -17.66 2.10
N GLY A 73 -16.08 -17.85 1.69
CA GLY A 73 -15.70 -18.97 0.82
C GLY A 73 -14.42 -18.83 0.02
N ALA A 74 -13.72 -17.68 0.02
CA ALA A 74 -12.52 -17.52 -0.81
C ALA A 74 -11.25 -17.92 -0.06
N GLY A 75 -11.07 -19.22 0.15
CA GLY A 75 -9.75 -19.81 0.09
C GLY A 75 -9.18 -19.62 -1.31
N GLY A 76 -8.63 -18.44 -1.60
CA GLY A 76 -8.04 -18.08 -2.89
C GLY A 76 -8.89 -17.14 -3.75
N THR A 77 -8.20 -16.20 -4.39
CA THR A 77 -8.61 -15.39 -5.56
C THR A 77 -9.69 -14.32 -5.42
N ALA A 78 -9.63 -13.48 -4.38
CA ALA A 78 -9.85 -12.05 -4.62
C ALA A 78 -8.51 -11.45 -5.07
N THR A 79 -8.51 -10.54 -6.04
CA THR A 79 -7.34 -9.90 -6.70
C THR A 79 -6.41 -9.08 -5.77
N VAL A 80 -6.48 -9.36 -4.48
CA VAL A 80 -5.76 -8.66 -3.42
C VAL A 80 -4.31 -9.09 -3.43
N ARG A 81 -3.44 -8.14 -3.76
CA ARG A 81 -2.00 -8.35 -3.65
C ARG A 81 -1.63 -8.29 -2.18
N LYS A 82 -1.29 -9.45 -1.61
CA LYS A 82 -0.67 -9.56 -0.28
C LYS A 82 0.80 -9.18 -0.42
N GLY A 83 1.19 -8.09 0.24
CA GLY A 83 2.56 -7.63 0.29
C GLY A 83 3.08 -7.59 1.72
N LYS A 84 4.38 -7.85 1.89
CA LYS A 84 5.10 -7.43 3.09
C LYS A 84 5.66 -6.04 2.86
N VAL A 85 5.56 -5.17 3.85
CA VAL A 85 6.21 -3.87 3.80
C VAL A 85 7.73 -4.07 3.78
N GLY A 86 8.34 -3.86 2.62
CA GLY A 86 9.80 -4.01 2.42
C GLY A 86 10.58 -2.84 3.00
N ARG A 87 11.92 -2.93 2.94
CA ARG A 87 12.76 -1.78 3.28
C ARG A 87 12.45 -0.62 2.32
N PRO A 88 12.26 0.60 2.83
CA PRO A 88 12.10 1.76 1.98
C PRO A 88 13.31 1.89 1.05
N ARG A 89 13.04 2.03 -0.25
CA ARG A 89 14.09 2.37 -1.23
C ARG A 89 14.06 3.88 -1.47
N ARG A 90 15.24 4.44 -1.76
CA ARG A 90 15.30 5.81 -2.26
C ARG A 90 14.73 5.84 -3.66
N SER A 91 13.96 6.86 -4.01
CA SER A 91 13.36 6.99 -5.35
C SER A 91 14.38 7.10 -6.50
N ARG A 92 15.68 7.13 -6.20
CA ARG A 92 16.79 7.31 -7.16
C ARG A 92 17.52 6.01 -7.52
N ASP A 93 17.13 4.90 -6.90
CA ASP A 93 17.58 3.51 -7.17
C ASP A 93 16.57 2.78 -8.05
#